data_AF-A0AA95B589-F1
#
_entry.id   AF-A0AA95B589-F1
#
_cell.length_a   1.000
_cell.length_b   1.000
_cell.length_c   1.000
_cell.angle_alpha   90.00
_cell.angle_beta   90.00
_cell.angle_gamma   90.00
#
_symmetry.space_group_name_H-M   'P 1'
#
loop_
_entity.id
_entity.type
_entity.pdbx_description
1 polymer ?
#
loop_
_entity_poly.entity_id
_entity_poly.type
_entity_poly.pdbx_seq_one_letter_code
_entity_poly.pdbx_strand_id
1 'polypeptide(L)'
;MSTWILRGESKNIQTNTISYQLDMYELFYINEMQPGDKVYYCDYTDIICICKVNTITMYNQIVITLDVIEQGEPLPLKFVRKLWGLKNLDIFKIEDIKVLALEKDEDDILHSYWKVPGSVEGLVKYDYLDIHLFLYSRVAEVWIGDTEKQLTKYQFFQAFRKEENLSIMNWEDFQKLREQSSFLQTTLPVESFFTEQKAPIERYRQFFIDLLFGDDSIDKRLDSFYKDPIRRLIGFGQKEIGELVHYLFPNFFCRFTNKEIVAVERLFKEASTLKNTYTIGSKIYHYQKLIHESYLLNKYLNIVGRKTELPIYYEINCFLQYIYDTHSESENDGKEVAFEEKEKKKYWIYTTQTGIDANSFFEEGMLTFNHGKLGNIRNYSSRKEIWNNYRQIYSAKKVPYVETSSLFQFCHEMEEGDYVFVKNDKEQIIGLSKVCSPYMFPKFPNSPSFRKIEWIRTGIWNVKGMLFSKKPLVNITANQNSLSYLLDIILEK
;
A
#
# COMPACT_ATOMS: atom_id res chain seq x y z
N MET A 1 -10.48 -27.62 -19.68
CA MET A 1 -11.26 -28.09 -18.52
C MET A 1 -11.62 -26.85 -17.77
N SER A 2 -12.90 -26.60 -17.59
CA SER A 2 -13.37 -25.43 -16.86
C SER A 2 -13.29 -25.71 -15.36
N THR A 3 -13.19 -24.65 -14.57
CA THR A 3 -13.13 -24.76 -13.12
C THR A 3 -14.32 -24.02 -12.50
N TRP A 4 -14.90 -24.60 -11.45
CA TRP A 4 -16.14 -24.12 -10.84
C TRP A 4 -16.03 -24.12 -9.31
N ILE A 5 -16.84 -23.28 -8.64
CA ILE A 5 -17.11 -23.37 -7.21
C ILE A 5 -18.58 -23.77 -7.01
N LEU A 6 -18.81 -24.82 -6.21
CA LEU A 6 -20.14 -25.28 -5.81
C LEU A 6 -20.31 -25.14 -4.30
N ARG A 7 -21.39 -24.47 -3.86
CA ARG A 7 -21.77 -24.33 -2.44
C ARG A 7 -22.83 -25.36 -2.07
N GLY A 8 -22.54 -26.24 -1.11
CA GLY A 8 -23.50 -27.24 -0.64
C GLY A 8 -23.38 -27.55 0.85
N GLU A 9 -24.22 -28.48 1.32
CA GLU A 9 -24.15 -28.92 2.72
C GLU A 9 -22.98 -29.87 2.95
N SER A 10 -22.31 -29.72 4.09
CA SER A 10 -21.16 -30.55 4.50
C SER A 10 -21.53 -32.01 4.83
N LYS A 11 -22.82 -32.30 5.06
CA LYS A 11 -23.33 -33.65 5.35
C LYS A 11 -23.15 -34.65 4.20
N ASN A 12 -22.91 -34.17 2.97
CA ASN A 12 -22.80 -35.01 1.77
C ASN A 12 -21.38 -35.58 1.52
N ILE A 13 -20.42 -35.38 2.43
CA ILE A 13 -18.99 -35.67 2.21
C ILE A 13 -18.55 -37.05 2.75
N GLN A 14 -19.48 -37.87 3.27
CA GLN A 14 -19.15 -39.18 3.85
C GLN A 14 -18.75 -40.25 2.80
N THR A 15 -18.87 -39.95 1.51
CA THR A 15 -18.54 -40.85 0.39
C THR A 15 -17.59 -40.16 -0.60
N ASN A 16 -16.71 -40.93 -1.28
CA ASN A 16 -15.83 -40.41 -2.36
C ASN A 16 -16.58 -39.78 -3.55
N THR A 17 -17.91 -39.89 -3.54
CA THR A 17 -18.83 -39.29 -4.49
C THR A 17 -19.79 -38.35 -3.77
N ILE A 18 -19.93 -37.13 -4.26
CA ILE A 18 -20.89 -36.13 -3.77
C ILE A 18 -22.01 -36.02 -4.81
N SER A 19 -23.25 -36.19 -4.37
CA SER A 19 -24.43 -35.92 -5.19
C SER A 19 -24.96 -34.52 -4.87
N TYR A 20 -24.89 -33.62 -5.84
CA TYR A 20 -25.29 -32.23 -5.69
C TYR A 20 -26.55 -31.95 -6.50
N GLN A 21 -27.56 -31.37 -5.85
CA GLN A 21 -28.87 -31.13 -6.45
C GLN A 21 -29.09 -29.63 -6.64
N LEU A 22 -29.55 -29.26 -7.84
CA LEU A 22 -29.93 -27.90 -8.21
C LEU A 22 -31.34 -27.91 -8.79
N ASP A 23 -32.03 -26.80 -8.65
CA ASP A 23 -33.33 -26.61 -9.26
C ASP A 23 -33.16 -26.34 -10.77
N MET A 24 -34.17 -26.70 -11.56
CA MET A 24 -34.10 -26.56 -13.03
C MET A 24 -33.92 -25.12 -13.52
N TYR A 25 -34.30 -24.10 -12.73
CA TYR A 25 -34.07 -22.70 -13.10
C TYR A 25 -32.60 -22.27 -12.95
N GLU A 26 -31.78 -23.05 -12.22
CA GLU A 26 -30.34 -22.81 -12.07
C GLU A 26 -29.53 -23.34 -13.28
N LEU A 27 -30.20 -23.97 -14.25
CA LEU A 27 -29.61 -24.51 -15.48
C LEU A 27 -28.75 -23.48 -16.23
N PHE A 28 -29.18 -22.22 -16.24
CA PHE A 28 -28.44 -21.13 -16.89
C PHE A 28 -27.01 -20.99 -16.34
N TYR A 29 -26.80 -21.25 -15.05
CA TYR A 29 -25.51 -21.09 -14.38
C TYR A 29 -24.56 -22.26 -14.60
N ILE A 30 -25.02 -23.39 -15.14
CA ILE A 30 -24.22 -24.60 -15.37
C ILE A 30 -24.15 -25.02 -16.83
N ASN A 31 -24.63 -24.18 -17.75
CA ASN A 31 -24.79 -24.55 -19.16
C ASN A 31 -23.48 -24.94 -19.86
N GLU A 32 -22.35 -24.43 -19.36
CA GLU A 32 -21.01 -24.75 -19.89
C GLU A 32 -20.30 -25.87 -19.11
N MET A 33 -20.90 -26.39 -18.03
CA MET A 33 -20.28 -27.42 -17.19
C MET A 33 -20.33 -28.77 -17.88
N GLN A 34 -19.20 -29.46 -17.92
CA GLN A 34 -19.07 -30.76 -18.58
C GLN A 34 -18.48 -31.84 -17.66
N PRO A 35 -18.79 -33.12 -17.90
CA PRO A 35 -18.05 -34.22 -17.31
C PRO A 35 -16.54 -34.04 -17.50
N GLY A 36 -15.82 -34.10 -16.38
CA GLY A 36 -14.38 -33.92 -16.32
C GLY A 36 -13.90 -32.56 -15.84
N ASP A 37 -14.80 -31.58 -15.68
CA ASP A 37 -14.47 -30.28 -15.13
C ASP A 37 -14.07 -30.35 -13.65
N LYS A 38 -13.25 -29.38 -13.22
CA LYS A 38 -12.74 -29.26 -11.85
C LYS A 38 -13.73 -28.45 -11.00
N VAL A 39 -13.97 -28.90 -9.77
CA VAL A 39 -14.91 -28.25 -8.85
C VAL A 39 -14.25 -28.07 -7.49
N TYR A 40 -14.25 -26.83 -6.97
CA TYR A 40 -14.05 -26.57 -5.55
C TYR A 40 -15.40 -26.68 -4.85
N TYR A 41 -15.55 -27.68 -3.98
CA TYR A 41 -16.75 -27.84 -3.18
C TYR A 41 -16.59 -27.12 -1.85
N CYS A 42 -17.51 -26.21 -1.54
CA CYS A 42 -17.51 -25.44 -0.30
C CYS A 42 -18.84 -25.58 0.42
N ASP A 43 -18.83 -25.37 1.73
CA ASP A 43 -20.04 -25.10 2.49
C ASP A 43 -20.17 -23.60 2.76
N TYR A 44 -20.88 -23.21 3.83
CA TYR A 44 -21.05 -21.82 4.23
C TYR A 44 -19.83 -21.25 4.98
N THR A 45 -18.93 -22.11 5.46
CA THR A 45 -17.77 -21.71 6.28
C THR A 45 -16.46 -21.89 5.55
N ASP A 46 -16.27 -22.98 4.82
CA ASP A 46 -14.98 -23.42 4.29
C ASP A 46 -15.09 -24.06 2.90
N ILE A 47 -14.00 -24.01 2.12
CA ILE A 47 -13.80 -24.87 0.95
C ILE A 47 -13.21 -26.18 1.44
N ILE A 48 -13.85 -27.30 1.12
CA ILE A 48 -13.63 -28.57 1.82
C ILE A 48 -12.85 -29.56 0.97
N CYS A 49 -13.07 -29.58 -0.35
CA CYS A 49 -12.37 -30.51 -1.24
C CYS A 49 -12.39 -30.05 -2.70
N ILE A 50 -11.48 -30.63 -3.48
CA ILE A 50 -11.47 -30.51 -4.94
C ILE A 50 -12.06 -31.79 -5.52
N CYS A 51 -13.03 -31.63 -6.41
CA CYS A 51 -13.76 -32.69 -7.08
C CYS A 51 -13.64 -32.61 -8.59
N LYS A 52 -14.04 -33.68 -9.26
CA LYS A 52 -14.23 -33.77 -10.71
C LYS A 52 -15.70 -34.02 -11.01
N VAL A 53 -16.25 -33.33 -12.01
CA VAL A 53 -17.60 -33.65 -12.50
C VAL A 53 -17.58 -35.03 -13.15
N ASN A 54 -18.42 -35.95 -12.68
CA ASN A 54 -18.55 -37.29 -13.23
C ASN A 54 -19.73 -37.35 -14.21
N THR A 55 -20.93 -37.02 -13.75
CA THR A 55 -22.14 -37.03 -14.58
C THR A 55 -23.06 -35.86 -14.22
N ILE A 56 -23.76 -35.34 -15.23
CA ILE A 56 -24.83 -34.34 -15.04
C ILE A 56 -26.11 -34.96 -15.61
N THR A 57 -27.17 -35.04 -14.81
CA THR A 57 -28.47 -35.57 -15.24
C THR A 57 -29.57 -34.55 -14.99
N MET A 58 -30.51 -34.44 -15.93
CA MET A 58 -31.58 -33.43 -15.91
C MET A 58 -32.92 -34.11 -16.16
N TYR A 59 -33.73 -34.24 -15.10
CA TYR A 59 -35.10 -34.75 -15.19
C TYR A 59 -36.08 -33.73 -14.59
N ASN A 60 -36.38 -33.84 -13.29
CA ASN A 60 -37.18 -32.86 -12.54
C ASN A 60 -36.30 -31.85 -11.78
N GLN A 61 -35.05 -32.23 -11.54
CA GLN A 61 -33.99 -31.44 -10.94
C GLN A 61 -32.70 -31.76 -11.68
N ILE A 62 -31.73 -30.87 -11.53
CA ILE A 62 -30.38 -31.06 -12.05
C ILE A 62 -29.61 -31.80 -10.95
N VAL A 63 -29.08 -32.97 -11.28
CA VAL A 63 -28.24 -33.74 -10.37
C VAL A 63 -26.84 -33.83 -10.96
N ILE A 64 -25.88 -33.27 -10.24
CA ILE A 64 -24.46 -33.28 -10.57
C ILE A 64 -23.78 -34.27 -9.63
N THR A 65 -23.20 -35.32 -10.19
CA THR A 65 -22.40 -36.28 -9.44
C THR A 65 -20.94 -35.88 -9.56
N LEU A 66 -20.29 -35.69 -8.42
CA LEU A 66 -18.90 -35.26 -8.30
C LEU A 66 -18.06 -36.37 -7.68
N ASP A 67 -16.88 -36.64 -8.23
CA ASP A 67 -15.90 -37.54 -7.65
C ASP A 67 -14.86 -36.71 -6.89
N VAL A 68 -14.65 -36.99 -5.61
CA VAL A 68 -13.66 -36.27 -4.80
C VAL A 68 -12.25 -36.68 -5.23
N ILE A 69 -11.45 -35.71 -5.68
CA ILE A 69 -10.06 -35.93 -6.10
C ILE A 69 -9.10 -35.70 -4.93
N GLU A 70 -9.32 -34.60 -4.20
CA GLU A 70 -8.39 -34.15 -3.16
C GLU A 70 -9.17 -33.61 -1.96
N GLN A 71 -8.96 -34.24 -0.79
CA GLN A 71 -9.39 -33.72 0.51
C GLN A 71 -8.17 -33.13 1.20
N GLY A 72 -8.18 -31.81 1.39
CA GLY A 72 -7.13 -31.05 2.06
C GLY A 72 -7.63 -30.48 3.39
N GLU A 73 -6.82 -29.65 4.03
CA GLU A 73 -7.32 -28.85 5.15
C GLU A 73 -8.38 -27.85 4.64
N PRO A 74 -9.53 -27.72 5.33
CA PRO A 74 -10.58 -26.80 4.90
C PRO A 74 -10.05 -25.37 4.80
N LEU A 75 -10.32 -24.71 3.66
CA LEU A 75 -9.89 -23.34 3.40
C LEU A 75 -10.97 -22.35 3.86
N PRO A 76 -10.78 -21.55 4.93
CA PRO A 76 -11.90 -20.81 5.49
C PRO A 76 -12.36 -19.63 4.62
N LEU A 77 -13.63 -19.63 4.22
CA LEU A 77 -14.24 -18.60 3.37
C LEU A 77 -14.13 -17.20 3.98
N LYS A 78 -14.12 -17.10 5.31
CA LYS A 78 -13.91 -15.84 6.04
C LYS A 78 -12.60 -15.14 5.64
N PHE A 79 -11.60 -15.91 5.24
CA PHE A 79 -10.30 -15.43 4.75
C PHE A 79 -10.26 -15.39 3.23
N VAL A 80 -10.76 -16.42 2.54
CA VAL A 80 -10.75 -16.48 1.06
C VAL A 80 -11.42 -15.25 0.44
N ARG A 81 -12.56 -14.80 1.00
CA ARG A 81 -13.27 -13.60 0.54
C ARG A 81 -12.52 -12.28 0.73
N LYS A 82 -11.39 -12.29 1.43
CA LYS A 82 -10.53 -11.10 1.62
C LYS A 82 -9.31 -11.11 0.71
N LEU A 83 -9.02 -12.23 0.06
CA LEU A 83 -7.86 -12.38 -0.81
C LEU A 83 -8.03 -11.53 -2.07
N TRP A 84 -6.94 -10.90 -2.50
CA TRP A 84 -6.89 -10.18 -3.77
C TRP A 84 -7.20 -11.14 -4.94
N GLY A 85 -7.93 -10.68 -5.95
CA GLY A 85 -8.46 -11.52 -7.03
C GLY A 85 -9.76 -12.25 -6.67
N LEU A 86 -9.88 -12.83 -5.48
CA LEU A 86 -11.05 -13.65 -5.10
C LEU A 86 -12.14 -12.87 -4.33
N LYS A 87 -11.81 -11.74 -3.72
CA LYS A 87 -12.75 -10.93 -2.90
C LYS A 87 -14.00 -10.45 -3.63
N ASN A 88 -13.96 -10.43 -4.96
CA ASN A 88 -15.05 -9.92 -5.78
C ASN A 88 -15.99 -11.01 -6.31
N LEU A 89 -15.69 -12.29 -6.09
CA LEU A 89 -16.54 -13.39 -6.54
C LEU A 89 -17.94 -13.29 -5.92
N ASP A 90 -18.97 -13.32 -6.76
CA ASP A 90 -20.35 -13.11 -6.33
C ASP A 90 -20.85 -14.21 -5.40
N ILE A 91 -20.32 -15.43 -5.54
CA ILE A 91 -20.60 -16.54 -4.63
C ILE A 91 -20.27 -16.15 -3.18
N PHE A 92 -19.25 -15.35 -2.90
CA PHE A 92 -18.92 -14.92 -1.54
C PHE A 92 -19.76 -13.72 -1.03
N LYS A 93 -20.53 -13.07 -1.90
CA LYS A 93 -21.33 -11.88 -1.58
C LYS A 93 -22.81 -12.18 -1.46
N ILE A 94 -23.32 -13.12 -2.25
CA ILE A 94 -24.73 -13.45 -2.36
C ILE A 94 -24.90 -14.90 -1.89
N GLU A 95 -25.68 -15.11 -0.83
CA GLU A 95 -25.90 -16.43 -0.24
C GLU A 95 -26.62 -17.39 -1.21
N ASP A 96 -27.55 -16.86 -1.99
CA ASP A 96 -28.37 -17.61 -2.97
C ASP A 96 -27.56 -18.12 -4.18
N ILE A 97 -26.34 -17.63 -4.41
CA ILE A 97 -25.50 -18.15 -5.48
C ILE A 97 -24.88 -19.46 -5.02
N LYS A 98 -25.28 -20.52 -5.72
CA LYS A 98 -24.86 -21.90 -5.44
C LYS A 98 -23.74 -22.40 -6.32
N VAL A 99 -23.61 -21.87 -7.53
CA VAL A 99 -22.61 -22.27 -8.52
C VAL A 99 -22.00 -21.03 -9.16
N LEU A 100 -20.68 -21.06 -9.36
CA LEU A 100 -19.95 -20.00 -10.05
C LEU A 100 -18.84 -20.61 -10.91
N ALA A 101 -18.74 -20.21 -12.18
CA ALA A 101 -17.59 -20.49 -13.02
C ALA A 101 -16.40 -19.63 -12.58
N LEU A 102 -15.21 -20.20 -12.52
CA LEU A 102 -13.99 -19.46 -12.25
C LEU A 102 -13.24 -19.17 -13.54
N GLU A 103 -12.73 -17.95 -13.66
CA GLU A 103 -11.71 -17.64 -14.64
C GLU A 103 -10.40 -18.36 -14.30
N LYS A 104 -9.54 -18.53 -15.31
CA LYS A 104 -8.28 -19.24 -15.14
C LYS A 104 -7.39 -18.63 -14.04
N ASP A 105 -7.32 -17.30 -13.99
CA ASP A 105 -6.54 -16.58 -12.99
C ASP A 105 -7.11 -16.79 -11.58
N GLU A 106 -8.43 -16.87 -11.44
CA GLU A 106 -9.10 -17.12 -10.15
C GLU A 106 -8.86 -18.56 -9.67
N ASP A 107 -8.88 -19.54 -10.57
CA ASP A 107 -8.50 -20.92 -10.26
C ASP A 107 -7.03 -21.01 -9.84
N ASP A 108 -6.11 -20.40 -10.59
CA ASP A 108 -4.68 -20.43 -10.28
C ASP A 108 -4.40 -19.83 -8.88
N ILE A 109 -5.05 -18.71 -8.55
CA ILE A 109 -4.97 -18.09 -7.23
C ILE A 109 -5.54 -19.03 -6.16
N LEU A 110 -6.76 -19.54 -6.33
CA LEU A 110 -7.40 -20.40 -5.33
C LEU A 110 -6.64 -21.73 -5.13
N HIS A 111 -6.11 -22.31 -6.21
CA HIS A 111 -5.32 -23.52 -6.18
C HIS A 111 -3.98 -23.31 -5.46
N SER A 112 -3.35 -22.15 -5.67
CA SER A 112 -2.11 -21.81 -4.97
C SER A 112 -2.30 -21.83 -3.45
N TYR A 113 -3.44 -21.31 -2.95
CA TYR A 113 -3.75 -21.31 -1.53
C TYR A 113 -4.17 -22.68 -1.00
N TRP A 114 -4.81 -23.49 -1.83
CA TRP A 114 -5.12 -24.88 -1.50
C TRP A 114 -3.85 -25.71 -1.26
N LYS A 115 -2.75 -25.43 -1.99
CA LYS A 115 -1.50 -26.19 -1.92
C LYS A 115 -0.49 -25.70 -0.89
N VAL A 116 -0.62 -24.47 -0.38
CA VAL A 116 0.39 -23.86 0.51
C VAL A 116 0.16 -24.29 1.97
N PRO A 117 1.19 -24.85 2.65
CA PRO A 117 1.14 -25.12 4.08
C PRO A 117 1.32 -23.81 4.87
N GLY A 118 0.22 -23.25 5.38
CA GLY A 118 0.19 -22.05 6.21
C GLY A 118 -1.24 -21.55 6.36
N SER A 119 -1.62 -21.03 7.54
CA SER A 119 -2.99 -20.57 7.73
C SER A 119 -3.27 -19.36 6.81
N VAL A 120 -4.33 -19.45 5.99
CA VAL A 120 -4.85 -18.34 5.17
C VAL A 120 -5.04 -17.06 6.01
N GLU A 121 -5.25 -17.24 7.31
CA GLU A 121 -5.26 -16.19 8.32
C GLU A 121 -4.02 -15.29 8.30
N GLY A 122 -2.81 -15.85 8.21
CA GLY A 122 -1.56 -15.08 8.19
C GLY A 122 -1.43 -14.20 6.93
N LEU A 123 -1.94 -14.67 5.80
CA LEU A 123 -1.95 -13.95 4.53
C LEU A 123 -2.96 -12.79 4.50
N VAL A 124 -4.06 -12.93 5.25
CA VAL A 124 -5.08 -11.89 5.40
C VAL A 124 -4.72 -10.87 6.48
N LYS A 125 -3.86 -11.23 7.45
CA LYS A 125 -3.40 -10.32 8.51
C LYS A 125 -2.84 -9.01 7.95
N TYR A 126 -2.23 -9.08 6.76
CA TYR A 126 -1.59 -7.97 6.07
C TYR A 126 -2.24 -7.68 4.70
N ASP A 127 -3.58 -7.71 4.62
CA ASP A 127 -4.35 -7.46 3.40
C ASP A 127 -4.11 -6.07 2.78
N TYR A 128 -3.82 -5.07 3.60
CA TYR A 128 -3.47 -3.72 3.15
C TYR A 128 -2.19 -3.66 2.31
N LEU A 129 -1.27 -4.64 2.45
CA LEU A 129 -0.07 -4.72 1.61
C LEU A 129 -0.42 -4.86 0.13
N ASP A 130 -1.53 -5.53 -0.18
CA ASP A 130 -1.94 -5.81 -1.54
C ASP A 130 -2.19 -4.52 -2.33
N ILE A 131 -2.75 -3.50 -1.67
CA ILE A 131 -2.95 -2.16 -2.27
C ILE A 131 -1.61 -1.49 -2.54
N HIS A 132 -0.68 -1.52 -1.59
CA HIS A 132 0.65 -0.91 -1.77
C HIS A 132 1.44 -1.58 -2.89
N LEU A 133 1.41 -2.92 -2.95
CA LEU A 133 2.05 -3.71 -4.00
C LEU A 133 1.38 -3.50 -5.36
N PHE A 134 0.05 -3.38 -5.41
CA PHE A 134 -0.68 -3.06 -6.64
C PHE A 134 -0.35 -1.65 -7.16
N LEU A 135 -0.22 -0.66 -6.28
CA LEU A 135 0.21 0.68 -6.67
C LEU A 135 1.66 0.64 -7.18
N TYR A 136 2.54 -0.07 -6.46
CA TYR A 136 3.94 -0.23 -6.86
C TYR A 136 4.07 -0.97 -8.20
N SER A 137 3.28 -2.01 -8.49
CA SER A 137 3.39 -2.80 -9.72
C SER A 137 3.24 -1.95 -10.99
N ARG A 138 2.50 -0.83 -10.91
CA ARG A 138 2.31 0.13 -12.02
C ARG A 138 3.53 1.00 -12.30
N VAL A 139 4.43 1.13 -11.32
CA VAL A 139 5.63 1.97 -11.40
C VAL A 139 6.93 1.18 -11.18
N ALA A 140 6.84 -0.14 -10.93
CA ALA A 140 7.96 -0.98 -10.50
C ALA A 140 9.16 -0.92 -11.45
N GLU A 141 8.92 -0.90 -12.77
CA GLU A 141 9.99 -0.84 -13.77
C GLU A 141 10.84 0.44 -13.65
N VAL A 142 10.20 1.58 -13.38
CA VAL A 142 10.88 2.86 -13.17
C VAL A 142 11.68 2.85 -11.86
N TRP A 143 11.12 2.26 -10.81
CA TRP A 143 11.74 2.23 -9.47
C TRP A 143 12.89 1.24 -9.34
N ILE A 144 12.82 0.11 -10.05
CA ILE A 144 13.94 -0.83 -10.14
C ILE A 144 15.12 -0.17 -10.84
N GLY A 145 14.85 0.67 -11.83
CA GLY A 145 15.85 1.53 -12.48
C GLY A 145 16.90 0.73 -13.23
N ASP A 146 18.16 1.15 -13.11
CA ASP A 146 19.30 0.56 -13.84
C ASP A 146 19.71 -0.80 -13.24
N THR A 147 19.20 -1.86 -13.88
CA THR A 147 19.49 -3.26 -13.52
C THR A 147 20.93 -3.67 -13.79
N GLU A 148 21.62 -3.06 -14.76
CA GLU A 148 23.00 -3.38 -15.11
C GLU A 148 23.97 -2.90 -14.02
N LYS A 149 23.73 -1.69 -13.48
CA LYS A 149 24.47 -1.18 -12.33
C LYS A 149 24.28 -2.05 -11.09
N GLN A 150 23.05 -2.49 -10.82
CA GLN A 150 22.77 -3.39 -9.69
C GLN A 150 23.42 -4.77 -9.88
N LEU A 151 23.43 -5.29 -11.12
CA LEU A 151 24.09 -6.56 -11.44
C LEU A 151 25.60 -6.49 -11.25
N THR A 152 26.24 -5.42 -11.72
CA THR A 152 27.68 -5.20 -11.52
C THR A 152 28.03 -5.15 -10.04
N LYS A 153 27.23 -4.42 -9.25
CA LYS A 153 27.39 -4.36 -7.79
C LYS A 153 27.19 -5.74 -7.14
N TYR A 154 26.17 -6.50 -7.56
CA TYR A 154 25.92 -7.85 -7.06
C TYR A 154 27.09 -8.80 -7.35
N GLN A 155 27.64 -8.77 -8.58
CA GLN A 155 28.80 -9.58 -8.98
C GLN A 155 30.04 -9.25 -8.14
N PHE A 156 30.28 -7.97 -7.88
CA PHE A 156 31.36 -7.53 -7.00
C PHE A 156 31.20 -8.15 -5.59
N PHE A 157 30.03 -8.00 -4.96
CA PHE A 157 29.80 -8.55 -3.62
C PHE A 157 29.76 -10.09 -3.59
N GLN A 158 29.35 -10.73 -4.69
CA GLN A 158 29.43 -12.18 -4.85
C GLN A 158 30.87 -12.68 -4.86
N ALA A 159 31.78 -11.95 -5.52
CA ALA A 159 33.21 -12.23 -5.45
C ALA A 159 33.77 -11.89 -4.07
N PHE A 160 33.39 -10.74 -3.50
CA PHE A 160 33.89 -10.26 -2.22
C PHE A 160 33.59 -11.23 -1.08
N ARG A 161 32.41 -11.85 -1.05
CA ARG A 161 32.00 -12.76 0.04
C ARG A 161 32.60 -14.17 -0.03
N LYS A 162 33.47 -14.47 -1.01
CA LYS A 162 34.17 -15.76 -1.07
C LYS A 162 35.36 -15.75 -0.13
N GLU A 163 35.49 -16.79 0.69
CA GLU A 163 36.57 -16.91 1.68
C GLU A 163 37.95 -16.79 1.03
N GLU A 164 38.17 -17.52 -0.07
CA GLU A 164 39.40 -17.50 -0.87
C GLU A 164 39.81 -16.08 -1.28
N ASN A 165 38.84 -15.24 -1.66
CA ASN A 165 39.09 -13.87 -2.09
C ASN A 165 39.38 -12.97 -0.87
N LEU A 166 38.62 -13.11 0.22
CA LEU A 166 38.83 -12.33 1.44
C LEU A 166 40.21 -12.54 2.04
N SER A 167 40.72 -13.76 2.01
CA SER A 167 42.05 -14.08 2.57
C SER A 167 43.21 -13.38 1.84
N ILE A 168 43.03 -13.03 0.56
CA ILE A 168 44.08 -12.42 -0.28
C ILE A 168 43.89 -10.93 -0.57
N MET A 169 42.73 -10.34 -0.25
CA MET A 169 42.38 -8.95 -0.56
C MET A 169 43.41 -7.93 -0.08
N ASN A 170 43.83 -7.03 -0.94
CA ASN A 170 44.72 -5.93 -0.58
C ASN A 170 43.92 -4.66 -0.21
N TRP A 171 44.62 -3.60 0.19
CA TRP A 171 43.95 -2.36 0.63
C TRP A 171 43.11 -1.72 -0.48
N GLU A 172 43.56 -1.79 -1.74
CA GLU A 172 42.82 -1.27 -2.90
C GLU A 172 41.46 -1.97 -3.07
N ASP A 173 41.35 -3.26 -2.74
CA ASP A 173 40.06 -3.98 -2.81
C ASP A 173 39.05 -3.47 -1.77
N PHE A 174 39.52 -3.09 -0.58
CA PHE A 174 38.67 -2.43 0.43
C PHE A 174 38.28 -1.00 0.02
N GLN A 175 39.15 -0.30 -0.72
CA GLN A 175 38.79 0.99 -1.33
C GLN A 175 37.73 0.83 -2.42
N LYS A 176 37.81 -0.22 -3.25
CA LYS A 176 36.75 -0.55 -4.22
C LYS A 176 35.41 -0.86 -3.54
N LEU A 177 35.42 -1.57 -2.40
CA LEU A 177 34.20 -1.78 -1.62
C LEU A 177 33.52 -0.46 -1.23
N ARG A 178 34.31 0.57 -0.89
CA ARG A 178 33.80 1.92 -0.62
C ARG A 178 33.17 2.55 -1.86
N GLU A 179 33.82 2.46 -3.03
CA GLU A 179 33.29 3.00 -4.29
C GLU A 179 31.96 2.38 -4.69
N GLN A 180 31.74 1.10 -4.35
CA GLN A 180 30.49 0.40 -4.60
C GLN A 180 29.35 0.80 -3.65
N SER A 181 29.64 1.46 -2.53
CA SER A 181 28.64 1.85 -1.53
C SER A 181 27.87 3.12 -1.97
N SER A 182 26.55 3.17 -1.73
CA SER A 182 25.66 4.19 -2.32
C SER A 182 25.78 5.59 -1.69
N PHE A 183 26.78 5.81 -0.84
CA PHE A 183 26.93 6.98 0.04
C PHE A 183 27.52 8.23 -0.61
N LEU A 184 27.95 8.14 -1.87
CA LEU A 184 28.59 9.25 -2.58
C LEU A 184 27.62 9.96 -3.53
N GLN A 185 26.56 10.56 -2.98
CA GLN A 185 25.97 11.75 -3.59
C GLN A 185 26.28 12.95 -2.68
N THR A 186 27.20 13.77 -3.19
CA THR A 186 27.47 15.19 -2.85
C THR A 186 27.43 15.56 -1.37
N THR A 187 28.62 15.75 -0.79
CA THR A 187 28.94 16.29 0.54
C THR A 187 29.05 15.28 1.69
N LEU A 188 30.29 14.94 2.07
CA LEU A 188 30.60 14.39 3.39
C LEU A 188 31.84 15.09 3.96
N PRO A 189 31.88 15.33 5.29
CA PRO A 189 33.07 15.81 5.98
C PRO A 189 34.06 14.66 6.27
N VAL A 190 35.32 14.88 5.88
CA VAL A 190 36.63 14.62 6.53
C VAL A 190 36.99 13.26 7.18
N GLU A 191 36.11 12.31 7.52
CA GLU A 191 36.54 10.97 8.03
C GLU A 191 35.61 9.81 7.59
N SER A 192 35.68 9.38 6.33
CA SER A 192 34.93 8.19 5.84
C SER A 192 35.73 6.88 6.00
N PHE A 193 35.05 5.74 6.12
CA PHE A 193 35.68 4.40 6.15
C PHE A 193 36.51 4.11 4.87
N PHE A 194 37.59 3.35 5.02
CA PHE A 194 38.56 2.98 3.95
C PHE A 194 39.26 4.13 3.20
N THR A 195 39.32 5.35 3.75
CA THR A 195 40.17 6.42 3.18
C THR A 195 41.65 6.16 3.43
N GLU A 196 41.98 5.78 4.66
CA GLU A 196 43.32 5.48 5.11
C GLU A 196 43.35 4.15 5.84
N GLN A 197 44.46 3.42 5.67
CA GLN A 197 44.68 2.16 6.36
C GLN A 197 45.03 2.43 7.82
N LYS A 198 44.03 2.36 8.71
CA LYS A 198 44.18 2.62 10.15
C LYS A 198 44.62 1.39 10.96
N ALA A 199 44.71 0.21 10.34
CA ALA A 199 45.12 -1.04 10.96
C ALA A 199 45.80 -2.00 9.95
N PRO A 200 46.49 -3.07 10.40
CA PRO A 200 46.99 -4.12 9.51
C PRO A 200 45.87 -4.74 8.66
N ILE A 201 46.18 -5.11 7.42
CA ILE A 201 45.20 -5.60 6.44
C ILE A 201 44.52 -6.89 6.91
N GLU A 202 45.26 -7.73 7.63
CA GLU A 202 44.82 -9.00 8.21
C GLU A 202 43.62 -8.79 9.15
N ARG A 203 43.60 -7.67 9.87
CA ARG A 203 42.50 -7.33 10.77
C ARG A 203 41.21 -7.07 10.00
N TYR A 204 41.28 -6.38 8.85
CA TYR A 204 40.12 -6.15 8.01
C TYR A 204 39.59 -7.45 7.40
N ARG A 205 40.49 -8.32 6.89
CA ARG A 205 40.12 -9.63 6.34
C ARG A 205 39.42 -10.49 7.39
N GLN A 206 40.04 -10.66 8.57
CA GLN A 206 39.49 -11.46 9.65
C GLN A 206 38.11 -10.95 10.08
N PHE A 207 37.90 -9.64 10.07
CA PHE A 207 36.65 -9.05 10.49
C PHE A 207 35.46 -9.41 9.58
N PHE A 208 35.66 -9.38 8.26
CA PHE A 208 34.64 -9.83 7.31
C PHE A 208 34.49 -11.35 7.30
N ILE A 209 35.58 -12.10 7.54
CA ILE A 209 35.53 -13.56 7.70
C ILE A 209 34.66 -13.93 8.91
N ASP A 210 34.88 -13.30 10.07
CA ASP A 210 34.08 -13.55 11.29
C ASP A 210 32.59 -13.24 11.05
N LEU A 211 32.27 -12.16 10.32
CA LEU A 211 30.89 -11.83 9.98
C LEU A 211 30.25 -12.86 9.05
N LEU A 212 30.94 -13.27 7.97
CA LEU A 212 30.39 -14.14 6.93
C LEU A 212 30.37 -15.62 7.35
N PHE A 213 31.42 -16.08 8.03
CA PHE A 213 31.71 -17.49 8.30
C PHE A 213 31.80 -17.85 9.78
N GLY A 214 31.60 -16.90 10.70
CA GLY A 214 31.61 -17.19 12.13
C GLY A 214 30.48 -18.16 12.56
N ASP A 215 30.75 -18.93 13.61
CA ASP A 215 29.86 -19.98 14.13
C ASP A 215 28.62 -19.43 14.88
N ASP A 216 28.70 -18.18 15.34
CA ASP A 216 27.61 -17.53 16.06
C ASP A 216 26.39 -17.23 15.17
N SER A 217 25.23 -17.03 15.81
CA SER A 217 24.03 -16.56 15.12
C SER A 217 24.26 -15.20 14.45
N ILE A 218 23.57 -14.96 13.33
CA ILE A 218 23.82 -13.78 12.48
C ILE A 218 23.63 -12.45 13.22
N ASP A 219 22.67 -12.37 14.15
CA ASP A 219 22.43 -11.23 15.02
C ASP A 219 23.63 -10.95 15.94
N LYS A 220 24.21 -12.00 16.55
CA LYS A 220 25.41 -11.87 17.40
C LYS A 220 26.64 -11.48 16.58
N ARG A 221 26.80 -12.03 15.38
CA ARG A 221 27.88 -11.66 14.46
C ARG A 221 27.79 -10.20 14.04
N LEU A 222 26.59 -9.72 13.71
CA LEU A 222 26.34 -8.30 13.41
C LEU A 222 26.58 -7.39 14.62
N ASP A 223 26.23 -7.84 15.83
CA ASP A 223 26.48 -7.09 17.05
C ASP A 223 27.96 -7.00 17.40
N SER A 224 28.71 -8.10 17.25
CA SER A 224 30.16 -8.12 17.38
C SER A 224 30.80 -7.18 16.35
N PHE A 225 30.33 -7.24 15.09
CA PHE A 225 30.77 -6.34 14.01
C PHE A 225 30.52 -4.85 14.35
N TYR A 226 29.48 -4.52 15.12
CA TYR A 226 29.21 -3.13 15.49
C TYR A 226 29.92 -2.67 16.77
N LYS A 227 29.90 -3.48 17.84
CA LYS A 227 30.20 -3.04 19.21
C LYS A 227 31.54 -3.50 19.75
N ASP A 228 32.20 -4.46 19.12
CA ASP A 228 33.44 -5.02 19.68
C ASP A 228 34.54 -3.95 19.73
N PRO A 229 35.03 -3.53 20.91
CA PRO A 229 36.03 -2.47 21.03
C PRO A 229 37.39 -2.85 20.42
N ILE A 230 37.68 -4.15 20.28
CA ILE A 230 38.90 -4.68 19.68
C ILE A 230 38.71 -4.88 18.17
N ARG A 231 37.50 -5.17 17.70
CA ARG A 231 37.26 -5.51 16.28
C ARG A 231 36.60 -4.39 15.47
N ARG A 232 35.96 -3.39 16.10
CA ARG A 232 35.26 -2.30 15.42
C ARG A 232 36.15 -1.57 14.42
N LEU A 233 35.74 -1.58 13.16
CA LEU A 233 36.34 -0.78 12.11
C LEU A 233 35.91 0.69 12.25
N ILE A 234 36.89 1.59 12.27
CA ILE A 234 36.64 3.03 12.31
C ILE A 234 35.91 3.45 11.03
N GLY A 235 34.80 4.17 11.19
CA GLY A 235 33.96 4.66 10.08
C GLY A 235 32.77 3.77 9.70
N PHE A 236 32.59 2.60 10.33
CA PHE A 236 31.35 1.80 10.19
C PHE A 236 30.34 2.17 11.28
N GLY A 237 29.35 2.97 10.91
CA GLY A 237 28.18 3.26 11.73
C GLY A 237 27.01 2.31 11.46
N GLN A 238 25.88 2.58 12.10
CA GLN A 238 24.65 1.79 11.93
C GLN A 238 24.17 1.77 10.48
N LYS A 239 24.29 2.91 9.77
CA LYS A 239 23.82 3.05 8.39
C LYS A 239 24.66 2.20 7.43
N GLU A 240 25.98 2.21 7.59
CA GLU A 240 26.92 1.47 6.75
C GLU A 240 26.73 -0.04 6.92
N ILE A 241 26.60 -0.52 8.16
CA ILE A 241 26.35 -1.93 8.46
C ILE A 241 24.99 -2.38 7.89
N GLY A 242 23.97 -1.55 8.06
CA GLY A 242 22.63 -1.85 7.56
C GLY A 242 22.53 -1.88 6.03
N GLU A 243 23.34 -1.10 5.31
CA GLU A 243 23.43 -1.25 3.86
C GLU A 243 24.26 -2.48 3.48
N LEU A 244 25.40 -2.70 4.15
CA LEU A 244 26.33 -3.78 3.86
C LEU A 244 25.71 -5.17 4.07
N VAL A 245 24.87 -5.36 5.09
CA VAL A 245 24.25 -6.66 5.37
C VAL A 245 23.42 -7.17 4.19
N HIS A 246 22.75 -6.29 3.46
CA HIS A 246 22.01 -6.64 2.25
C HIS A 246 22.94 -7.18 1.17
N TYR A 247 24.09 -6.53 0.93
CA TYR A 247 25.00 -6.94 -0.13
C TYR A 247 25.81 -8.19 0.22
N LEU A 248 26.15 -8.38 1.49
CA LEU A 248 26.81 -9.59 1.97
C LEU A 248 25.87 -10.80 2.01
N PHE A 249 24.59 -10.58 2.33
CA PHE A 249 23.57 -11.62 2.48
C PHE A 249 22.31 -11.32 1.65
N PRO A 250 22.43 -11.21 0.31
CA PRO A 250 21.37 -10.66 -0.55
C PRO A 250 20.14 -11.57 -0.70
N ASN A 251 20.26 -12.83 -0.32
CA ASN A 251 19.14 -13.79 -0.28
C ASN A 251 18.41 -13.82 1.05
N PHE A 252 18.86 -13.06 2.05
CA PHE A 252 18.36 -13.16 3.42
C PHE A 252 17.94 -11.82 4.02
N PHE A 253 18.55 -10.72 3.60
CA PHE A 253 18.32 -9.41 4.25
C PHE A 253 17.97 -8.31 3.24
N CYS A 254 16.98 -7.50 3.60
CA CYS A 254 16.81 -6.14 3.06
C CYS A 254 17.92 -5.22 3.58
N ARG A 255 18.07 -4.05 2.96
CA ARG A 255 18.86 -2.97 3.55
C ARG A 255 18.20 -2.54 4.86
N PHE A 256 19.01 -2.11 5.80
CA PHE A 256 18.59 -1.62 7.10
C PHE A 256 19.12 -0.20 7.33
N THR A 257 18.64 0.74 6.52
CA THR A 257 18.92 2.17 6.73
C THR A 257 17.67 2.88 7.28
N ASN A 258 17.77 4.17 7.62
CA ASN A 258 16.60 4.94 8.06
C ASN A 258 15.44 4.85 7.05
N LYS A 259 15.73 4.74 5.75
CA LYS A 259 14.68 4.62 4.72
C LYS A 259 13.89 3.33 4.86
N GLU A 260 14.58 2.19 4.87
CA GLU A 260 13.93 0.89 5.02
C GLU A 260 13.30 0.72 6.41
N ILE A 261 13.91 1.25 7.46
CA ILE A 261 13.33 1.24 8.81
C ILE A 261 11.96 1.93 8.81
N VAL A 262 11.90 3.18 8.33
CA VAL A 262 10.66 3.96 8.26
C VAL A 262 9.64 3.28 7.36
N ALA A 263 10.05 2.72 6.22
CA ALA A 263 9.15 1.98 5.33
C ALA A 263 8.55 0.75 6.03
N VAL A 264 9.36 -0.05 6.71
CA VAL A 264 8.91 -1.25 7.43
C VAL A 264 8.02 -0.87 8.63
N GLU A 265 8.33 0.19 9.38
CA GLU A 265 7.47 0.67 10.48
C GLU A 265 6.11 1.18 9.99
N ARG A 266 6.06 1.77 8.80
CA ARG A 266 4.81 2.18 8.15
C ARG A 266 4.01 0.99 7.68
N LEU A 267 4.67 0.00 7.08
CA LEU A 267 4.01 -1.22 6.62
C LEU A 267 3.62 -2.12 7.78
N PHE A 268 4.31 -2.11 8.92
CA PHE A 268 4.06 -3.04 10.02
C PHE A 268 4.06 -2.29 11.34
N LYS A 269 2.87 -2.10 11.93
CA LYS A 269 2.71 -1.41 13.21
C LYS A 269 3.55 -2.07 14.31
N GLU A 270 3.70 -3.38 14.28
CA GLU A 270 4.52 -4.14 15.22
C GLU A 270 6.00 -3.71 15.22
N ALA A 271 6.54 -3.25 14.09
CA ALA A 271 7.94 -2.82 14.01
C ALA A 271 8.23 -1.59 14.88
N SER A 272 7.28 -0.64 14.99
CA SER A 272 7.41 0.57 15.83
C SER A 272 7.45 0.27 17.34
N THR A 273 7.02 -0.92 17.75
CA THR A 273 7.03 -1.34 19.16
C THR A 273 8.35 -2.00 19.59
N LEU A 274 9.30 -2.16 18.66
CA LEU A 274 10.60 -2.74 18.96
C LEU A 274 11.37 -1.85 19.94
N LYS A 275 11.76 -2.42 21.08
CA LYS A 275 12.38 -1.69 22.17
C LYS A 275 13.70 -1.06 21.74
N ASN A 276 13.93 0.19 22.15
CA ASN A 276 15.22 0.88 22.00
C ASN A 276 16.39 0.15 22.66
N THR A 277 16.11 -0.81 23.55
CA THR A 277 17.09 -1.66 24.25
C THR A 277 17.69 -2.75 23.36
N TYR A 278 17.11 -3.05 22.19
CA TYR A 278 17.67 -4.07 21.29
C TYR A 278 19.00 -3.61 20.68
N THR A 279 19.91 -4.56 20.54
CA THR A 279 21.15 -4.39 19.79
C THR A 279 20.86 -4.26 18.29
N ILE A 280 21.84 -3.80 17.50
CA ILE A 280 21.64 -3.54 16.07
C ILE A 280 21.35 -4.84 15.30
N GLY A 281 22.08 -5.91 15.59
CA GLY A 281 21.88 -7.23 15.01
C GLY A 281 20.50 -7.79 15.37
N SER A 282 20.08 -7.63 16.62
CA SER A 282 18.71 -8.00 17.05
C SER A 282 17.64 -7.21 16.27
N LYS A 283 17.82 -5.89 16.09
CA LYS A 283 16.87 -5.06 15.32
C LYS A 283 16.79 -5.51 13.85
N ILE A 284 17.93 -5.70 13.18
CA ILE A 284 17.99 -6.18 11.80
C ILE A 284 17.26 -7.52 11.68
N TYR A 285 17.53 -8.46 12.59
CA TYR A 285 16.88 -9.76 12.62
C TYR A 285 15.36 -9.64 12.79
N HIS A 286 14.87 -8.84 13.73
CA HIS A 286 13.44 -8.67 13.97
C HIS A 286 12.71 -8.02 12.79
N TYR A 287 13.31 -7.02 12.15
CA TYR A 287 12.74 -6.40 10.95
C TYR A 287 12.64 -7.40 9.79
N GLN A 288 13.73 -8.14 9.56
CA GLN A 288 13.75 -9.17 8.53
C GLN A 288 12.72 -10.28 8.81
N LYS A 289 12.59 -10.70 10.08
CA LYS A 289 11.58 -11.66 10.52
C LYS A 289 10.15 -11.16 10.23
N LEU A 290 9.84 -9.89 10.50
CA LEU A 290 8.53 -9.30 10.15
C LEU A 290 8.26 -9.30 8.64
N ILE A 291 9.27 -9.01 7.82
CA ILE A 291 9.16 -9.08 6.36
C ILE A 291 8.84 -10.51 5.89
N HIS A 292 9.43 -11.53 6.51
CA HIS A 292 9.12 -12.93 6.21
C HIS A 292 7.73 -13.34 6.69
N GLU A 293 7.40 -13.09 7.95
CA GLU A 293 6.13 -13.49 8.58
C GLU A 293 4.92 -12.74 8.01
N SER A 294 5.14 -11.62 7.33
CA SER A 294 4.09 -10.87 6.65
C SER A 294 3.72 -11.38 5.25
N TYR A 295 4.40 -12.43 4.78
CA TYR A 295 4.23 -12.97 3.42
C TYR A 295 4.47 -11.91 2.31
N LEU A 296 5.24 -10.86 2.61
CA LEU A 296 5.50 -9.76 1.67
C LEU A 296 6.09 -10.29 0.36
N LEU A 297 7.02 -11.25 0.42
CA LEU A 297 7.64 -11.83 -0.77
C LEU A 297 6.63 -12.56 -1.64
N ASN A 298 5.78 -13.40 -1.06
CA ASN A 298 4.74 -14.12 -1.78
C ASN A 298 3.75 -13.14 -2.44
N LYS A 299 3.28 -12.14 -1.69
CA LYS A 299 2.38 -11.11 -2.21
C LYS A 299 3.04 -10.30 -3.32
N TYR A 300 4.32 -9.95 -3.18
CA TYR A 300 5.07 -9.24 -4.21
C TYR A 300 5.15 -10.06 -5.51
N LEU A 301 5.55 -11.32 -5.42
CA LEU A 301 5.65 -12.20 -6.59
C LEU A 301 4.29 -12.38 -7.28
N ASN A 302 3.20 -12.47 -6.53
CA ASN A 302 1.86 -12.63 -7.09
C ASN A 302 1.30 -11.34 -7.72
N ILE A 303 1.52 -10.18 -7.09
CA ILE A 303 0.88 -8.91 -7.48
C ILE A 303 1.76 -8.10 -8.44
N VAL A 304 3.05 -8.02 -8.15
CA VAL A 304 4.02 -7.25 -8.94
C VAL A 304 4.62 -8.10 -10.05
N GLY A 305 4.83 -9.39 -9.75
CA GLY A 305 5.59 -10.28 -10.60
C GLY A 305 7.08 -10.05 -10.45
N ARG A 306 7.85 -11.12 -10.66
CA ARG A 306 9.32 -11.04 -10.69
C ARG A 306 9.79 -10.17 -11.86
N LYS A 307 10.74 -9.27 -11.64
CA LYS A 307 11.23 -8.33 -12.67
C LYS A 307 12.71 -8.51 -13.03
N THR A 308 13.50 -9.13 -12.17
CA THR A 308 14.95 -9.26 -12.33
C THR A 308 15.45 -10.66 -11.97
N GLU A 309 16.65 -11.02 -12.43
CA GLU A 309 17.34 -12.25 -12.03
C GLU A 309 18.14 -12.09 -10.71
N LEU A 310 18.18 -10.89 -10.14
CA LEU A 310 18.88 -10.61 -8.88
C LEU A 310 18.14 -11.20 -7.68
N PRO A 311 18.81 -11.47 -6.54
CA PRO A 311 18.11 -11.89 -5.32
C PRO A 311 16.89 -11.03 -4.99
N ILE A 312 15.80 -11.66 -4.52
CA ILE A 312 14.48 -11.00 -4.38
C ILE A 312 14.53 -9.71 -3.54
N TYR A 313 15.44 -9.65 -2.57
CA TYR A 313 15.57 -8.48 -1.71
C TYR A 313 16.06 -7.22 -2.41
N TYR A 314 16.66 -7.31 -3.61
CA TYR A 314 16.93 -6.11 -4.43
C TYR A 314 15.63 -5.45 -4.86
N GLU A 315 14.67 -6.24 -5.34
CA GLU A 315 13.35 -5.77 -5.73
C GLU A 315 12.53 -5.31 -4.51
N ILE A 316 12.59 -6.05 -3.39
CA ILE A 316 11.91 -5.64 -2.15
C ILE A 316 12.50 -4.32 -1.61
N ASN A 317 13.82 -4.11 -1.70
CA ASN A 317 14.42 -2.83 -1.32
C ASN A 317 13.93 -1.67 -2.18
N CYS A 318 13.70 -1.89 -3.48
CA CYS A 318 13.11 -0.87 -4.36
C CYS A 318 11.66 -0.56 -3.95
N PHE A 319 10.89 -1.59 -3.59
CA PHE A 319 9.54 -1.40 -3.04
C PHE A 319 9.57 -0.64 -1.70
N LEU A 320 10.43 -1.00 -0.76
CA LEU A 320 10.58 -0.29 0.52
C LEU A 320 11.01 1.16 0.29
N GLN A 321 11.87 1.41 -0.70
CA GLN A 321 12.26 2.76 -1.07
C GLN A 321 11.07 3.55 -1.64
N TYR A 322 10.24 2.94 -2.50
CA TYR A 322 9.00 3.56 -2.96
C TYR A 322 8.08 3.93 -1.80
N ILE A 323 7.88 3.04 -0.82
CA ILE A 323 7.07 3.31 0.38
C ILE A 323 7.68 4.41 1.24
N TYR A 324 9.01 4.47 1.33
CA TYR A 324 9.69 5.55 2.00
C TYR A 324 9.43 6.87 1.28
N ASP A 325 9.76 6.96 -0.01
CA ASP A 325 9.79 8.20 -0.80
C ASP A 325 8.38 8.78 -1.04
N THR A 326 7.39 7.94 -1.38
CA THR A 326 5.97 8.37 -1.54
C THR A 326 5.36 8.94 -0.26
N HIS A 327 5.97 8.65 0.88
CA HIS A 327 5.52 9.13 2.18
C HIS A 327 6.59 10.02 2.88
N SER A 328 7.80 10.19 2.34
CA SER A 328 8.83 11.08 2.90
C SER A 328 8.58 12.54 2.54
N GLU A 329 7.87 12.82 1.45
CA GLU A 329 7.33 14.17 1.19
C GLU A 329 6.25 14.58 2.20
N SER A 330 5.79 13.66 3.06
CA SER A 330 4.82 13.92 4.12
C SER A 330 5.44 14.05 5.54
N GLU A 331 6.76 13.95 5.70
CA GLU A 331 7.45 13.92 7.01
C GLU A 331 8.68 14.86 7.08
N ASN A 332 8.55 16.12 6.69
CA ASN A 332 9.40 17.19 7.24
C ASN A 332 8.72 17.80 8.48
N ASP A 333 8.47 16.99 9.52
CA ASP A 333 8.12 17.52 10.85
C ASP A 333 8.56 16.59 12.01
N GLY A 334 9.61 17.02 12.72
CA GLY A 334 10.03 16.59 14.07
C GLY A 334 11.09 15.47 14.14
N LYS A 335 12.26 15.61 14.80
CA LYS A 335 12.74 16.47 15.91
C LYS A 335 14.29 16.53 15.84
N GLU A 336 15.05 17.51 16.32
CA GLU A 336 14.89 18.36 17.51
C GLU A 336 15.82 19.58 17.40
N VAL A 337 15.29 20.77 17.08
CA VAL A 337 15.85 22.08 17.47
C VAL A 337 14.64 22.99 17.65
N ALA A 338 14.58 23.73 18.74
CA ALA A 338 13.46 24.61 19.07
C ALA A 338 13.17 25.61 17.92
N PHE A 339 12.21 25.30 17.03
CA PHE A 339 11.68 26.22 16.03
C PHE A 339 10.23 25.81 15.69
N GLU A 340 9.40 26.84 15.55
CA GLU A 340 7.94 26.86 15.54
C GLU A 340 7.27 25.96 14.48
N GLU A 341 6.14 25.37 14.86
CA GLU A 341 5.21 24.61 14.00
C GLU A 341 4.89 25.39 12.70
N LYS A 342 5.18 24.79 11.54
CA LYS A 342 4.60 25.25 10.26
C LYS A 342 3.57 24.25 9.77
N GLU A 343 2.31 24.58 10.05
CA GLU A 343 1.09 23.90 9.62
C GLU A 343 1.14 23.34 8.18
N LYS A 344 0.86 22.03 8.03
CA LYS A 344 0.60 21.39 6.73
C LYS A 344 -0.69 21.95 6.10
N LYS A 345 -0.56 22.77 5.06
CA LYS A 345 -1.67 23.38 4.32
C LYS A 345 -2.44 22.34 3.49
N LYS A 346 -3.77 22.44 3.46
CA LYS A 346 -4.67 21.48 2.80
C LYS A 346 -5.08 21.97 1.39
N TYR A 347 -5.35 21.02 0.50
CA TYR A 347 -5.86 21.28 -0.85
C TYR A 347 -7.30 20.80 -0.99
N TRP A 348 -8.15 21.63 -1.59
CA TRP A 348 -9.57 21.40 -1.72
C TRP A 348 -10.04 21.56 -3.16
N ILE A 349 -11.07 20.80 -3.54
CA ILE A 349 -11.89 21.08 -4.73
C ILE A 349 -13.23 21.62 -4.24
N TYR A 350 -13.56 22.85 -4.64
CA TYR A 350 -14.85 23.48 -4.40
C TYR A 350 -15.64 23.52 -5.71
N THR A 351 -16.84 22.96 -5.71
CA THR A 351 -17.73 22.92 -6.89
C THR A 351 -18.79 24.00 -6.75
N THR A 352 -18.88 24.91 -7.72
CA THR A 352 -19.93 25.93 -7.76
C THR A 352 -21.30 25.28 -7.93
N GLN A 353 -22.33 25.88 -7.34
CA GLN A 353 -23.70 25.38 -7.54
C GLN A 353 -24.17 25.73 -8.97
N THR A 354 -25.01 24.87 -9.54
CA THR A 354 -25.61 25.07 -10.87
C THR A 354 -26.37 26.39 -10.92
N GLY A 355 -26.05 27.23 -11.90
CA GLY A 355 -26.71 28.53 -12.10
C GLY A 355 -26.12 29.71 -11.31
N ILE A 356 -25.03 29.51 -10.55
CA ILE A 356 -24.23 30.61 -10.01
C ILE A 356 -23.16 30.97 -11.04
N ASP A 357 -23.05 32.25 -11.40
CA ASP A 357 -22.02 32.72 -12.31
C ASP A 357 -20.64 32.56 -11.68
N ALA A 358 -19.80 31.72 -12.27
CA ALA A 358 -18.40 31.57 -11.91
C ALA A 358 -17.65 32.91 -11.89
N ASN A 359 -18.06 33.88 -12.72
CA ASN A 359 -17.45 35.21 -12.80
C ASN A 359 -17.57 36.01 -11.50
N SER A 360 -18.64 35.81 -10.72
CA SER A 360 -18.84 36.55 -9.46
C SER A 360 -17.76 36.20 -8.42
N PHE A 361 -17.20 34.99 -8.45
CA PHE A 361 -16.11 34.59 -7.57
C PHE A 361 -14.79 35.32 -7.89
N PHE A 362 -14.58 35.70 -9.14
CA PHE A 362 -13.39 36.46 -9.55
C PHE A 362 -13.48 37.93 -9.13
N GLU A 363 -14.66 38.53 -9.23
CA GLU A 363 -14.88 39.93 -8.85
C GLU A 363 -14.94 40.13 -7.33
N GLU A 364 -15.57 39.20 -6.59
CA GLU A 364 -15.78 39.34 -5.15
C GLU A 364 -14.65 38.76 -4.29
N GLY A 365 -13.85 37.82 -4.83
CA GLY A 365 -12.76 37.16 -4.10
C GLY A 365 -13.24 36.34 -2.89
N MET A 366 -14.41 35.69 -3.00
CA MET A 366 -15.01 34.92 -1.89
C MET A 366 -15.56 33.57 -2.34
N LEU A 367 -15.24 32.51 -1.59
CA LEU A 367 -15.96 31.24 -1.65
C LEU A 367 -17.19 31.31 -0.77
N THR A 368 -18.36 31.00 -1.33
CA THR A 368 -19.64 31.02 -0.60
C THR A 368 -20.21 29.61 -0.48
N PHE A 369 -20.95 29.31 0.58
CA PHE A 369 -21.64 28.04 0.74
C PHE A 369 -23.06 28.33 1.23
N ASN A 370 -24.04 28.12 0.36
CA ASN A 370 -25.45 28.36 0.67
C ASN A 370 -26.05 27.17 1.43
N HIS A 371 -26.67 27.47 2.58
CA HIS A 371 -27.35 26.50 3.44
C HIS A 371 -28.68 27.04 4.01
N GLY A 372 -29.10 28.23 3.55
CA GLY A 372 -30.34 28.91 3.91
C GLY A 372 -30.62 28.97 5.42
N LYS A 373 -31.74 28.39 5.84
CA LYS A 373 -32.30 28.44 7.19
C LYS A 373 -31.48 27.71 8.27
N LEU A 374 -30.40 27.01 7.92
CA LEU A 374 -29.49 26.42 8.91
C LEU A 374 -28.77 27.49 9.76
N GLY A 375 -28.57 28.69 9.22
CA GLY A 375 -27.88 29.75 9.96
C GLY A 375 -26.41 29.41 10.24
N ASN A 376 -25.83 29.97 11.31
CA ASN A 376 -24.39 29.86 11.53
C ASN A 376 -23.96 28.40 11.84
N ILE A 377 -23.20 27.79 10.92
CA ILE A 377 -22.75 26.41 11.03
C ILE A 377 -21.87 26.13 12.26
N ARG A 378 -21.23 27.15 12.83
CA ARG A 378 -20.48 27.04 14.10
C ARG A 378 -21.33 26.54 15.27
N ASN A 379 -22.65 26.71 15.19
CA ASN A 379 -23.58 26.29 16.24
C ASN A 379 -23.77 24.77 16.28
N TYR A 380 -23.23 24.02 15.31
CA TYR A 380 -23.34 22.58 15.25
C TYR A 380 -21.99 21.92 15.53
N SER A 381 -21.99 21.01 16.50
CA SER A 381 -20.80 20.31 17.02
C SER A 381 -20.38 19.12 16.14
N SER A 382 -21.27 18.60 15.30
CA SER A 382 -20.99 17.43 14.46
C SER A 382 -21.71 17.45 13.12
N ARG A 383 -21.17 16.72 12.14
CA ARG A 383 -21.81 16.44 10.84
C ARG A 383 -23.24 15.89 11.00
N LYS A 384 -23.45 15.02 11.98
CA LYS A 384 -24.74 14.39 12.28
C LYS A 384 -25.77 15.41 12.78
N GLU A 385 -25.33 16.40 13.56
CA GLU A 385 -26.18 17.46 14.08
C GLU A 385 -26.65 18.41 12.97
N ILE A 386 -25.75 18.78 12.05
CA ILE A 386 -26.10 19.55 10.83
C ILE A 386 -27.12 18.77 10.00
N TRP A 387 -26.88 17.47 9.80
CA TRP A 387 -27.77 16.61 9.01
C TRP A 387 -29.19 16.49 9.60
N ASN A 388 -29.28 16.27 10.92
CA ASN A 388 -30.57 16.21 11.62
C ASN A 388 -31.34 17.53 11.53
N ASN A 389 -30.68 18.66 11.78
CA ASN A 389 -31.30 19.98 11.74
C ASN A 389 -31.74 20.36 10.31
N TYR A 390 -30.92 20.06 9.30
CA TYR A 390 -31.27 20.28 7.90
C TYR A 390 -32.57 19.54 7.57
N ARG A 391 -32.69 18.26 7.96
CA ARG A 391 -33.89 17.45 7.71
C ARG A 391 -35.14 18.05 8.35
N GLN A 392 -35.01 18.55 9.58
CA GLN A 392 -36.12 19.12 10.33
C GLN A 392 -36.57 20.48 9.77
N ILE A 393 -35.63 21.37 9.43
CA ILE A 393 -35.91 22.74 8.96
C ILE A 393 -36.54 22.74 7.56
N TYR A 394 -36.09 21.86 6.67
CA TYR A 394 -36.55 21.80 5.28
C TYR A 394 -37.64 20.74 5.03
N SER A 395 -38.06 20.00 6.06
CA SER A 395 -39.02 18.88 5.93
C SER A 395 -38.63 17.87 4.83
N ALA A 396 -37.32 17.73 4.58
CA ALA A 396 -36.79 16.97 3.45
C ALA A 396 -36.82 15.46 3.76
N LYS A 397 -37.46 14.66 2.90
CA LYS A 397 -37.47 13.18 3.02
C LYS A 397 -36.11 12.55 2.69
N LYS A 398 -35.29 13.22 1.88
CA LYS A 398 -33.91 12.83 1.53
C LYS A 398 -33.01 14.06 1.65
N VAL A 399 -32.13 14.06 2.66
CA VAL A 399 -31.06 15.05 2.78
C VAL A 399 -29.77 14.38 2.34
N PRO A 400 -29.07 14.86 1.30
CA PRO A 400 -27.78 14.31 0.91
C PRO A 400 -26.78 14.50 2.06
N TYR A 401 -26.42 13.40 2.73
CA TYR A 401 -25.38 13.38 3.78
C TYR A 401 -24.08 14.06 3.33
N VAL A 402 -23.82 13.96 2.02
CA VAL A 402 -22.72 14.62 1.31
C VAL A 402 -22.71 16.14 1.48
N GLU A 403 -23.84 16.82 1.32
CA GLU A 403 -23.92 18.29 1.41
C GLU A 403 -23.69 18.78 2.83
N THR A 404 -24.28 18.09 3.80
CA THR A 404 -24.12 18.40 5.23
C THR A 404 -22.70 18.11 5.72
N SER A 405 -22.03 17.10 5.14
CA SER A 405 -20.61 16.87 5.37
C SER A 405 -19.78 18.03 4.83
N SER A 406 -19.99 18.45 3.58
CA SER A 406 -19.22 19.55 2.99
C SER A 406 -19.39 20.87 3.76
N LEU A 407 -20.58 21.16 4.30
CA LEU A 407 -20.83 22.32 5.18
C LEU A 407 -20.01 22.26 6.47
N PHE A 408 -19.94 21.09 7.11
CA PHE A 408 -19.12 20.90 8.30
C PHE A 408 -17.65 21.17 7.99
N GLN A 409 -17.14 20.63 6.88
CA GLN A 409 -15.73 20.78 6.49
C GLN A 409 -15.38 22.22 6.14
N PHE A 410 -16.27 22.91 5.43
CA PHE A 410 -16.11 24.34 5.11
C PHE A 410 -16.02 25.22 6.37
N CYS A 411 -16.77 24.88 7.42
CA CYS A 411 -16.78 25.60 8.68
C CYS A 411 -15.57 25.26 9.57
N HIS A 412 -15.34 23.96 9.79
CA HIS A 412 -14.50 23.47 10.88
C HIS A 412 -13.17 22.85 10.45
N GLU A 413 -13.00 22.48 9.17
CA GLU A 413 -11.79 21.76 8.71
C GLU A 413 -10.95 22.57 7.70
N MET A 414 -11.56 23.46 6.93
CA MET A 414 -10.86 24.38 6.05
C MET A 414 -10.24 25.51 6.87
N GLU A 415 -8.99 25.86 6.60
CA GLU A 415 -8.21 26.81 7.39
C GLU A 415 -7.63 27.93 6.51
N GLU A 416 -7.14 28.98 7.16
CA GLU A 416 -6.41 30.05 6.47
C GLU A 416 -5.07 29.51 5.92
N GLY A 417 -4.80 29.84 4.67
CA GLY A 417 -3.64 29.37 3.94
C GLY A 417 -3.83 28.05 3.19
N ASP A 418 -5.01 27.42 3.28
CA ASP A 418 -5.39 26.30 2.43
C ASP A 418 -5.55 26.74 0.96
N TYR A 419 -5.42 25.79 0.04
CA TYR A 419 -5.57 26.02 -1.40
C TYR A 419 -6.86 25.38 -1.93
N VAL A 420 -7.52 26.06 -2.86
CA VAL A 420 -8.80 25.64 -3.41
C VAL A 420 -8.79 25.72 -4.93
N PHE A 421 -9.01 24.58 -5.57
CA PHE A 421 -9.38 24.47 -6.98
C PHE A 421 -10.88 24.70 -7.11
N VAL A 422 -11.26 25.73 -7.86
CA VAL A 422 -12.68 26.04 -8.09
C VAL A 422 -13.13 25.36 -9.37
N LYS A 423 -14.17 24.53 -9.28
CA LYS A 423 -14.76 23.77 -10.38
C LYS A 423 -16.14 24.34 -10.72
N ASN A 424 -16.39 24.61 -12.01
CA ASN A 424 -17.71 25.07 -12.47
C ASN A 424 -18.71 23.91 -12.66
N ASP A 425 -19.94 24.26 -13.02
CA ASP A 425 -21.04 23.32 -13.29
C ASP A 425 -20.88 22.48 -14.57
N LYS A 426 -19.91 22.83 -15.43
CA LYS A 426 -19.49 22.07 -16.63
C LYS A 426 -18.32 21.13 -16.36
N GLU A 427 -18.01 20.88 -15.08
CA GLU A 427 -16.91 20.02 -14.63
C GLU A 427 -15.50 20.50 -15.04
N GLN A 428 -15.34 21.80 -15.27
CA GLN A 428 -14.04 22.43 -15.61
C GLN A 428 -13.46 23.13 -14.38
N ILE A 429 -12.14 23.13 -14.22
CA ILE A 429 -11.49 23.99 -13.24
C ILE A 429 -11.41 25.40 -13.81
N ILE A 430 -11.81 26.39 -13.01
CA ILE A 430 -11.81 27.81 -13.39
C ILE A 430 -10.69 28.62 -12.70
N GLY A 431 -10.05 28.05 -11.68
CA GLY A 431 -8.91 28.69 -11.03
C GLY A 431 -8.41 27.95 -9.79
N LEU A 432 -7.20 28.30 -9.37
CA LEU A 432 -6.57 27.92 -8.13
C LEU A 432 -6.45 29.18 -7.25
N SER A 433 -6.88 29.08 -6.00
CA SER A 433 -6.88 30.17 -5.03
C SER A 433 -6.36 29.73 -3.67
N LYS A 434 -5.95 30.70 -2.85
CA LYS A 434 -5.58 30.52 -1.44
C LYS A 434 -6.66 31.09 -0.54
N VAL A 435 -7.00 30.40 0.55
CA VAL A 435 -7.92 30.90 1.58
C VAL A 435 -7.21 31.93 2.45
N CYS A 436 -7.77 33.13 2.55
CA CYS A 436 -7.17 34.26 3.27
C CYS A 436 -8.04 34.79 4.42
N SER A 437 -9.03 34.00 4.87
CA SER A 437 -9.84 34.33 6.03
C SER A 437 -10.37 33.09 6.75
N PRO A 438 -10.78 33.23 8.02
CA PRO A 438 -11.46 32.15 8.71
C PRO A 438 -12.89 32.03 8.15
N TYR A 439 -13.62 31.01 8.57
CA TYR A 439 -15.04 30.90 8.22
C TYR A 439 -15.80 32.14 8.71
N MET A 440 -16.65 32.71 7.86
CA MET A 440 -17.50 33.84 8.20
C MET A 440 -18.96 33.54 7.88
N PHE A 441 -19.85 34.11 8.69
CA PHE A 441 -21.29 34.04 8.50
C PHE A 441 -21.87 35.44 8.76
N PRO A 442 -22.53 36.08 7.78
CA PRO A 442 -23.12 37.40 7.95
C PRO A 442 -24.19 37.43 9.03
N LYS A 443 -24.44 38.61 9.63
CA LYS A 443 -25.50 38.79 10.64
C LYS A 443 -26.92 38.67 10.06
N PHE A 444 -27.07 38.66 8.73
CA PHE A 444 -28.39 38.56 8.10
C PHE A 444 -28.86 37.10 8.03
N PRO A 445 -30.08 36.79 8.49
CA PRO A 445 -30.65 35.44 8.42
C PRO A 445 -30.63 34.88 6.99
N ASN A 446 -30.33 33.59 6.85
CA ASN A 446 -30.27 32.86 5.57
C ASN A 446 -29.15 33.28 4.61
N SER A 447 -28.18 34.09 5.05
CA SER A 447 -27.00 34.41 4.23
C SER A 447 -26.15 33.16 3.98
N PRO A 448 -25.44 33.07 2.85
CA PRO A 448 -24.43 32.03 2.69
C PRO A 448 -23.27 32.25 3.68
N SER A 449 -22.68 31.15 4.13
CA SER A 449 -21.36 31.23 4.77
C SER A 449 -20.31 31.56 3.73
N PHE A 450 -19.23 32.24 4.11
CA PHE A 450 -18.19 32.60 3.16
C PHE A 450 -16.79 32.59 3.75
N ARG A 451 -15.79 32.50 2.86
CA ARG A 451 -14.36 32.68 3.13
C ARG A 451 -13.76 33.52 2.02
N LYS A 452 -12.88 34.46 2.36
CA LYS A 452 -12.13 35.24 1.37
C LYS A 452 -11.04 34.36 0.76
N ILE A 453 -10.84 34.53 -0.53
CA ILE A 453 -9.81 33.86 -1.29
C ILE A 453 -9.00 34.85 -2.10
N GLU A 454 -7.75 34.50 -2.33
CA GLU A 454 -6.84 35.19 -3.24
C GLU A 454 -6.52 34.27 -4.41
N TRP A 455 -6.76 34.72 -5.63
CA TRP A 455 -6.50 33.93 -6.82
C TRP A 455 -5.00 33.83 -7.09
N ILE A 456 -4.50 32.60 -7.24
CA ILE A 456 -3.12 32.30 -7.62
C ILE A 456 -3.03 32.17 -9.14
N ARG A 457 -3.98 31.45 -9.73
CA ARG A 457 -4.13 31.25 -11.17
C ARG A 457 -5.60 31.19 -11.54
N THR A 458 -5.95 31.77 -12.68
CA THR A 458 -7.30 31.78 -13.25
C THR A 458 -7.24 31.36 -14.71
N GLY A 459 -8.27 30.66 -15.20
CA GLY A 459 -8.26 30.06 -16.53
C GLY A 459 -9.31 28.96 -16.64
N ILE A 460 -9.53 28.37 -17.81
CA ILE A 460 -10.49 27.27 -17.97
C ILE A 460 -9.74 26.01 -18.39
N TRP A 461 -9.75 25.00 -17.52
CA TRP A 461 -9.09 23.72 -17.76
C TRP A 461 -10.10 22.58 -17.82
N ASN A 462 -10.11 21.87 -18.96
CA ASN A 462 -10.89 20.65 -19.16
C ASN A 462 -10.15 19.46 -18.55
N VAL A 463 -10.76 18.83 -17.55
CA VAL A 463 -10.16 17.73 -16.79
C VAL A 463 -10.78 16.40 -17.28
N LYS A 464 -9.98 15.50 -17.88
CA LYS A 464 -10.43 14.16 -18.31
C LYS A 464 -10.18 13.12 -17.20
N GLY A 465 -11.18 12.30 -16.83
CA GLY A 465 -11.04 11.18 -15.87
C GLY A 465 -11.46 11.44 -14.41
N MET A 466 -11.36 10.39 -13.57
CA MET A 466 -11.90 10.10 -12.20
C MET A 466 -12.05 11.20 -11.10
N LEU A 467 -11.99 12.49 -11.40
CA LEU A 467 -12.15 13.58 -10.42
C LEU A 467 -13.58 14.13 -10.31
N PHE A 468 -14.57 13.41 -10.81
CA PHE A 468 -15.97 13.82 -10.81
C PHE A 468 -16.68 13.45 -9.51
N SER A 469 -16.17 13.99 -8.40
CA SER A 469 -16.93 14.01 -7.16
C SER A 469 -18.12 14.98 -7.33
N LYS A 470 -19.34 14.47 -7.10
CA LYS A 470 -20.56 15.29 -7.00
C LYS A 470 -20.65 16.07 -5.67
N LYS A 471 -19.64 15.93 -4.79
CA LYS A 471 -19.63 16.64 -3.50
C LYS A 471 -19.32 18.13 -3.73
N PRO A 472 -20.03 19.05 -3.05
CA PRO A 472 -19.76 20.49 -3.16
C PRO A 472 -18.33 20.88 -2.72
N LEU A 473 -17.78 20.17 -1.74
CA LEU A 473 -16.42 20.39 -1.25
C LEU A 473 -15.74 19.04 -0.99
N VAL A 474 -14.49 18.90 -1.44
CA VAL A 474 -13.66 17.70 -1.25
C VAL A 474 -12.26 18.10 -0.80
N ASN A 475 -11.77 17.51 0.29
CA ASN A 475 -10.35 17.57 0.64
C ASN A 475 -9.59 16.57 -0.23
N ILE A 476 -8.63 17.05 -1.03
CA ILE A 476 -7.80 16.21 -1.91
C ILE A 476 -6.34 16.15 -1.45
N THR A 477 -6.02 16.69 -0.26
CA THR A 477 -4.65 16.73 0.28
C THR A 477 -4.00 15.34 0.32
N ALA A 478 -4.76 14.32 0.70
CA ALA A 478 -4.28 12.93 0.75
C ALA A 478 -4.37 12.19 -0.61
N ASN A 479 -4.95 12.81 -1.64
CA ASN A 479 -5.10 12.23 -2.97
C ASN A 479 -4.04 12.83 -3.91
N GLN A 480 -2.79 12.39 -3.72
CA GLN A 480 -1.62 12.93 -4.42
C GLN A 480 -1.72 12.79 -5.95
N ASN A 481 -2.34 11.73 -6.48
CA ASN A 481 -2.56 11.56 -7.92
C ASN A 481 -3.47 12.64 -8.52
N SER A 482 -4.51 13.04 -7.78
CA SER A 482 -5.44 14.08 -8.23
C SER A 482 -4.88 15.48 -8.03
N LEU A 483 -4.12 15.66 -6.96
CA LEU A 483 -3.46 16.92 -6.64
C LEU A 483 -2.33 17.23 -7.63
N SER A 484 -1.43 16.29 -7.90
CA SER A 484 -0.36 16.44 -8.91
C SER A 484 -0.94 16.77 -10.27
N TYR A 485 -1.88 15.96 -10.77
CA TYR A 485 -2.54 16.21 -12.05
C TYR A 485 -3.16 17.61 -12.18
N LEU A 486 -3.83 18.10 -11.13
CA LEU A 486 -4.41 19.44 -11.13
C LEU A 486 -3.35 20.53 -11.06
N LEU A 487 -2.31 20.35 -10.24
CA LEU A 487 -1.21 21.29 -10.14
C LEU A 487 -0.42 21.37 -11.46
N ASP A 488 -0.09 20.24 -12.07
CA ASP A 488 0.65 20.18 -13.34
C ASP A 488 -0.10 20.92 -14.44
N ILE A 489 -1.40 20.65 -14.59
CA ILE A 489 -2.24 21.30 -15.62
C ILE A 489 -2.36 22.83 -15.41
N ILE A 490 -2.37 23.29 -14.15
CA ILE A 490 -2.65 24.69 -13.79
C ILE A 490 -1.38 25.53 -13.61
N LEU A 491 -0.23 24.90 -13.31
CA LEU A 491 1.05 25.57 -13.06
C LEU A 491 2.04 25.44 -14.22
N GLU A 492 1.93 24.43 -15.10
CA GLU A 492 2.80 24.28 -16.28
C GLU A 492 2.33 25.09 -17.51
N LYS A 493 1.19 25.76 -17.44
CA LYS A 493 0.69 26.73 -18.44
C LYS A 493 0.44 28.07 -17.80
#